data_AF-A0A8B9V347-F1
#
_entry.id   AF-A0A8B9V347-F1
#
_cell.length_a   1.000
_cell.length_b   1.000
_cell.length_c   1.000
_cell.angle_alpha   90.00
_cell.angle_beta   90.00
_cell.angle_gamma   90.00
#
_symmetry.space_group_name_H-M   'P 1'
#
loop_
_entity.id
_entity.type
_entity.pdbx_description
1 polymer ?
#
loop_
_entity_poly.entity_id
_entity_poly.type
_entity_poly.pdbx_seq_one_letter_code
_entity_poly.pdbx_strand_id
1 'polypeptide(L)'
;MIQKKTKIIKHNTQKLHGFVFQVNITVQSVVIQSLNGMRTLLNSKDVLRHPMILDEMCMNVVLGVSYHITYTDAGEIIEAAASFVLGAINKEALSVQQSFEISFTQVNTKPVPLSGNPGYVAGLPVRAGFKPQKSGIIQSTNTYGQLTILQSTSNQDCLAAQGGRTPVLFGYNMISGCKLRITAAVKCQPLTQALLDLLKGQSFPEYVASFGNSQAENVHDWVPIIHLQNSEQSPCQIPVSLEIEVKWTKYGSLVNPQARIVNVTATTTTTTLKQLPSGRERTIPILSSVVFTDISSPAEPGYKAWPTINAKLPFDFFFPFV
;
A
#
# COMPACT_ATOMS: atom_id res chain seq x y z
N MET A 1 -8.58 -18.46 -43.60
CA MET A 1 -7.89 -17.47 -44.46
C MET A 1 -8.18 -16.08 -43.90
N ILE A 2 -7.33 -15.59 -42.99
CA ILE A 2 -7.52 -14.30 -42.30
C ILE A 2 -6.31 -13.43 -42.66
N GLN A 3 -6.55 -12.40 -43.45
CA GLN A 3 -5.52 -11.45 -43.87
C GLN A 3 -5.12 -10.54 -42.69
N LYS A 4 -3.88 -10.67 -42.22
CA LYS A 4 -3.23 -9.67 -41.37
C LYS A 4 -2.81 -8.48 -42.23
N LYS A 5 -3.52 -7.35 -42.11
CA LYS A 5 -3.04 -6.05 -42.60
C LYS A 5 -1.98 -5.51 -41.63
N THR A 6 -0.72 -5.63 -42.01
CA THR A 6 0.41 -4.94 -41.36
C THR A 6 0.38 -3.47 -41.77
N LYS A 7 0.04 -2.57 -40.85
CA LYS A 7 0.14 -1.12 -41.05
C LYS A 7 1.54 -0.68 -40.65
N ILE A 8 2.40 -0.44 -41.64
CA ILE A 8 3.74 0.12 -41.45
C ILE A 8 3.58 1.62 -41.19
N ILE A 9 3.82 2.05 -39.96
CA ILE A 9 4.00 3.47 -39.62
C ILE A 9 5.47 3.78 -39.87
N LYS A 10 5.78 4.46 -40.97
CA LYS A 10 7.11 5.01 -41.23
C LYS A 10 7.31 6.25 -40.36
N HIS A 11 7.95 6.09 -39.21
CA HIS A 11 8.58 7.22 -38.53
C HIS A 11 9.95 7.49 -39.18
N ASN A 12 10.13 8.72 -39.63
CA ASN A 12 11.39 9.24 -40.15
C ASN A 12 12.34 9.47 -38.96
N THR A 13 13.13 8.45 -38.61
CA THR A 13 14.16 8.56 -37.56
C THR A 13 15.50 8.91 -38.18
N GLN A 14 15.96 10.14 -37.92
CA GLN A 14 17.39 10.47 -37.96
C GLN A 14 18.15 9.44 -37.12
N LYS A 15 19.16 8.80 -37.73
CA LYS A 15 20.08 7.87 -37.06
C LYS A 15 20.83 8.59 -35.94
N LEU A 16 20.36 8.46 -34.70
CA LEU A 16 21.26 8.38 -33.56
C LEU A 16 21.71 6.92 -33.46
N HIS A 17 23.01 6.68 -33.63
CA HIS A 17 23.64 5.40 -33.34
C HIS A 17 23.62 5.17 -31.81
N GLY A 18 22.45 4.84 -31.27
CA GLY A 18 22.31 4.33 -29.91
C GLY A 18 22.73 2.87 -29.90
N PHE A 19 23.76 2.53 -29.14
CA PHE A 19 24.06 1.13 -28.82
C PHE A 19 22.83 0.53 -28.12
N VAL A 20 22.20 -0.47 -28.75
CA VAL A 20 21.15 -1.26 -28.11
C VAL A 20 21.85 -2.34 -27.28
N PHE A 21 21.93 -2.14 -25.97
CA PHE A 21 22.39 -3.19 -25.06
C PHE A 21 21.30 -4.26 -24.95
N GLN A 22 21.64 -5.50 -25.33
CA GLN A 22 20.76 -6.67 -25.16
C GLN A 22 21.19 -7.43 -23.90
N VAL A 23 20.28 -7.55 -22.95
CA VAL A 23 20.47 -8.37 -21.74
C VAL A 23 19.72 -9.69 -21.95
N ASN A 24 20.44 -10.81 -21.92
CA ASN A 24 19.83 -12.13 -22.04
C ASN A 24 19.08 -12.49 -20.75
N ILE A 25 17.88 -13.06 -20.90
CA ILE A 25 17.10 -13.54 -19.76
C ILE A 25 17.57 -14.95 -19.39
N THR A 26 18.05 -15.14 -18.16
CA THR A 26 18.48 -16.43 -17.63
C THR A 26 17.31 -17.17 -16.97
N VAL A 27 17.20 -18.48 -17.18
CA VAL A 27 16.19 -19.28 -16.46
C VAL A 27 16.72 -19.60 -15.07
N GLN A 28 16.09 -19.03 -14.05
CA GLN A 28 16.53 -19.20 -12.66
C GLN A 28 15.95 -20.47 -12.05
N SER A 29 14.66 -20.73 -12.29
CA SER A 29 13.97 -21.91 -11.79
C SER A 29 12.76 -22.30 -12.65
N VAL A 30 12.39 -23.57 -12.59
CA VAL A 30 11.16 -24.08 -13.18
C VAL A 30 10.45 -24.94 -12.15
N VAL A 31 9.18 -24.65 -11.90
CA VAL A 31 8.32 -25.36 -10.95
C VAL A 31 7.18 -26.01 -11.73
N ILE A 32 6.91 -27.29 -11.46
CA ILE A 32 5.72 -27.98 -11.99
C ILE A 32 4.61 -27.89 -10.94
N GLN A 33 3.43 -27.45 -11.37
CA GLN A 33 2.20 -27.42 -10.59
C GLN A 33 1.25 -28.51 -11.08
N SER A 34 0.82 -29.39 -10.16
CA SER A 34 -0.22 -30.38 -10.45
C SER A 34 -1.62 -29.76 -10.51
N LEU A 35 -2.59 -30.52 -11.02
CA LEU A 35 -4.00 -30.09 -11.04
C LEU A 35 -4.56 -29.77 -9.63
N ASN A 36 -4.00 -30.42 -8.59
CA ASN A 36 -4.38 -30.19 -7.20
C ASN A 36 -3.65 -28.99 -6.57
N GLY A 37 -2.87 -28.23 -7.35
CA GLY A 37 -2.12 -27.06 -6.91
C GLY A 37 -0.79 -27.36 -6.23
N MET A 38 -0.39 -28.63 -6.13
CA MET A 38 0.89 -29.03 -5.52
C MET A 38 2.06 -28.59 -6.42
N ARG A 39 3.08 -27.95 -5.84
CA ARG A 39 4.23 -27.39 -6.56
C ARG A 39 5.50 -28.20 -6.28
N THR A 40 6.24 -28.54 -7.34
CA THR A 40 7.50 -29.27 -7.26
C THR A 40 8.57 -28.54 -8.06
N LEU A 41 9.67 -28.18 -7.40
CA LEU A 41 10.83 -27.56 -8.04
C LEU A 41 11.58 -28.60 -8.89
N LEU A 42 11.92 -28.25 -10.12
CA LEU A 42 12.75 -29.08 -10.98
C LEU A 42 14.24 -28.87 -10.65
N ASN A 43 14.98 -29.98 -10.54
CA ASN A 43 16.42 -29.93 -10.24
C ASN A 43 17.29 -29.42 -11.40
N SER A 44 16.76 -29.35 -12.63
CA SER A 44 17.49 -28.87 -13.80
C SER A 44 16.97 -27.51 -14.24
N LYS A 45 17.86 -26.51 -14.27
CA LYS A 45 17.60 -25.15 -14.77
C LYS A 45 17.54 -25.08 -16.30
N ASP A 46 18.04 -26.11 -16.99
CA ASP A 46 18.35 -26.06 -18.43
C ASP A 46 17.33 -26.77 -19.33
N VAL A 47 16.28 -27.38 -18.78
CA VAL A 47 15.26 -28.04 -19.62
C VAL A 47 14.05 -27.12 -19.77
N LEU A 48 14.10 -26.24 -20.77
CA LEU A 48 12.90 -25.58 -21.29
C LEU A 48 11.96 -26.67 -21.82
N ARG A 49 10.94 -27.00 -21.02
CA ARG A 49 9.91 -27.97 -21.41
C ARG A 49 8.89 -27.28 -22.29
N HIS A 50 8.78 -27.79 -23.52
CA HIS A 50 7.78 -27.29 -24.45
C HIS A 50 6.39 -27.86 -24.07
N PRO A 51 5.32 -27.08 -24.29
CA PRO A 51 3.96 -27.59 -24.16
C PRO A 51 3.79 -28.86 -25.00
N MET A 52 3.22 -29.91 -24.41
CA MET A 52 2.98 -31.17 -25.09
C MET A 52 1.63 -31.75 -24.67
N ILE A 53 0.97 -32.42 -25.61
CA ILE A 53 -0.29 -33.11 -25.32
C ILE A 53 0.04 -34.51 -24.82
N LEU A 54 -0.52 -34.88 -23.68
CA LEU A 54 -0.50 -36.22 -23.12
C LEU A 54 -1.95 -36.61 -22.82
N ASP A 55 -2.47 -37.56 -23.59
CA ASP A 55 -3.89 -37.95 -23.58
C ASP A 55 -4.84 -36.75 -23.81
N GLU A 56 -5.77 -36.50 -22.89
CA GLU A 56 -6.70 -35.36 -22.95
C GLU A 56 -6.18 -34.11 -22.18
N MET A 57 -4.89 -34.08 -21.85
CA MET A 57 -4.26 -32.97 -21.14
C MET A 57 -3.16 -32.32 -21.96
N CYS A 58 -3.05 -30.99 -21.85
CA CYS A 58 -1.88 -30.24 -22.32
C CYS A 58 -0.95 -30.00 -21.12
N MET A 59 0.21 -30.64 -21.14
CA MET A 59 1.26 -30.58 -20.13
C MET A 59 2.26 -29.45 -20.45
N ASN A 60 2.99 -29.00 -19.43
CA ASN A 60 4.01 -27.95 -19.50
C ASN A 60 3.46 -26.59 -19.98
N VAL A 61 2.18 -26.31 -19.72
CA VAL A 61 1.58 -25.01 -19.99
C VAL A 61 2.09 -24.01 -18.98
N VAL A 62 2.54 -22.83 -19.44
CA VAL A 62 2.98 -21.76 -18.55
C VAL A 62 1.78 -21.21 -17.79
N LEU A 63 1.67 -21.51 -16.50
CA LEU A 63 0.67 -20.94 -15.59
C LEU A 63 1.19 -19.68 -14.92
N GLY A 64 2.51 -19.48 -14.87
CA GLY A 64 3.06 -18.21 -14.41
C GLY A 64 4.52 -18.00 -14.75
N VAL A 65 4.91 -16.73 -14.77
CA VAL A 65 6.30 -16.30 -14.97
C VAL A 65 6.62 -15.18 -13.99
N SER A 66 7.70 -15.33 -13.24
CA SER A 66 8.25 -14.28 -12.38
C SER A 66 9.60 -13.84 -12.92
N TYR A 67 9.68 -12.59 -13.36
CA TYR A 67 10.92 -11.96 -13.81
C TYR A 67 11.60 -11.23 -12.65
N HIS A 68 12.91 -11.33 -12.56
CA HIS A 68 13.75 -10.56 -11.64
C HIS A 68 14.82 -9.82 -12.45
N ILE A 69 14.81 -8.50 -12.35
CA ILE A 69 15.68 -7.61 -13.12
C ILE A 69 16.60 -6.87 -12.15
N THR A 70 17.91 -7.00 -12.37
CA THR A 70 18.93 -6.28 -11.61
C THR A 70 19.42 -5.08 -12.42
N TYR A 71 19.49 -3.91 -11.79
CA TYR A 71 19.91 -2.67 -12.45
C TYR A 71 20.92 -1.85 -11.61
N THR A 72 21.66 -0.94 -12.25
CA THR A 72 22.62 -0.05 -11.60
C THR A 72 21.94 1.19 -11.01
N ASP A 73 22.67 1.99 -10.22
CA ASP A 73 22.20 3.30 -9.77
C ASP A 73 21.88 4.29 -10.90
N ALA A 74 22.55 4.14 -12.05
CA ALA A 74 22.27 4.88 -13.28
C ALA A 74 21.01 4.38 -14.04
N GLY A 75 20.35 3.32 -13.56
CA GLY A 75 19.16 2.74 -14.19
C GLY A 75 19.46 1.73 -15.31
N GLU A 76 20.72 1.35 -15.52
CA GLU A 76 21.11 0.38 -16.54
C GLU A 76 20.78 -1.05 -16.06
N ILE A 77 20.06 -1.82 -16.87
CA ILE A 77 19.76 -3.22 -16.58
C ILE A 77 21.02 -4.05 -16.84
N ILE A 78 21.48 -4.79 -15.84
CA ILE A 78 22.69 -5.62 -15.91
C ILE A 78 22.39 -7.12 -15.92
N GLU A 79 21.26 -7.54 -15.35
CA GLU A 79 20.84 -8.93 -15.30
C GLU A 79 19.32 -9.02 -15.41
N ALA A 80 18.83 -10.04 -16.12
CA ALA A 80 17.42 -10.41 -16.13
C ALA A 80 17.31 -11.92 -15.94
N ALA A 81 16.49 -12.35 -15.00
CA ALA A 81 16.23 -13.73 -14.68
C ALA A 81 14.72 -14.01 -14.76
N ALA A 82 14.35 -15.22 -15.12
CA ALA A 82 12.95 -15.67 -15.17
C ALA A 82 12.78 -17.00 -14.43
N SER A 83 11.71 -17.08 -13.65
CA SER A 83 11.24 -18.29 -12.99
C SER A 83 9.87 -18.68 -13.54
N PHE A 84 9.70 -19.94 -13.92
CA PHE A 84 8.48 -20.42 -14.58
C PHE A 84 7.69 -21.35 -13.66
N VAL A 85 6.37 -21.22 -13.69
CA VAL A 85 5.43 -22.22 -13.16
C VAL A 85 4.74 -22.87 -14.36
N LEU A 86 5.01 -24.15 -14.56
CA LEU A 86 4.41 -24.97 -15.59
C LEU A 86 3.33 -25.86 -14.97
N GLY A 87 2.24 -26.10 -15.68
CA GLY A 87 1.18 -26.99 -15.21
C GLY A 87 0.52 -27.78 -16.33
N ALA A 88 -0.56 -28.46 -15.96
CA ALA A 88 -1.42 -29.21 -16.86
C ALA A 88 -2.77 -28.52 -16.99
N ILE A 89 -3.34 -28.49 -18.19
CA ILE A 89 -4.72 -28.07 -18.43
C ILE A 89 -5.48 -29.19 -19.13
N ASN A 90 -6.74 -29.36 -18.75
CA ASN A 90 -7.65 -30.25 -19.47
C ASN A 90 -8.11 -29.58 -20.77
N LYS A 91 -8.41 -30.38 -21.78
CA LYS A 91 -8.90 -29.91 -23.08
C LYS A 91 -10.25 -29.21 -23.00
N GLU A 92 -11.07 -29.49 -21.97
CA GLU A 92 -12.34 -28.80 -21.75
C GLU A 92 -12.17 -27.43 -21.07
N ALA A 93 -10.96 -27.04 -20.68
CA ALA A 93 -10.71 -25.74 -20.07
C ALA A 93 -11.00 -24.61 -21.08
N LEU A 94 -12.03 -23.81 -20.81
CA LEU A 94 -12.46 -22.69 -21.66
C LEU A 94 -11.50 -21.50 -21.62
N SER A 95 -10.69 -21.39 -20.56
CA SER A 95 -9.69 -20.35 -20.38
C SER A 95 -8.53 -20.83 -19.51
N VAL A 96 -7.36 -20.21 -19.67
CA VAL A 96 -6.17 -20.48 -18.87
C VAL A 96 -5.84 -19.23 -18.08
N GLN A 97 -5.80 -19.35 -16.75
CA GLN A 97 -5.33 -18.28 -15.89
C GLN A 97 -3.80 -18.31 -15.84
N GLN A 98 -3.17 -17.20 -16.18
CA GLN A 98 -1.72 -17.03 -16.12
C GLN A 98 -1.37 -15.87 -15.18
N SER A 99 -0.36 -16.05 -14.34
CA SER A 99 0.15 -15.01 -13.44
C SER A 99 1.53 -14.55 -13.89
N PHE A 100 1.68 -13.26 -14.17
CA PHE A 100 2.97 -12.67 -14.52
C PHE A 100 3.40 -11.69 -13.43
N GLU A 101 4.63 -11.83 -12.97
CA GLU A 101 5.24 -10.98 -11.96
C GLU A 101 6.57 -10.45 -12.50
N ILE A 102 6.88 -9.20 -12.18
CA ILE A 102 8.18 -8.60 -12.50
C ILE A 102 8.67 -7.84 -11.27
N SER A 103 9.92 -8.08 -10.92
CA SER A 103 10.58 -7.46 -9.78
C SER A 103 11.87 -6.81 -10.25
N PHE A 104 12.18 -5.65 -9.66
CA PHE A 104 13.38 -4.90 -9.95
C PHE A 104 14.18 -4.77 -8.66
N THR A 105 15.49 -4.96 -8.73
CA THR A 105 16.39 -4.77 -7.59
C THR A 105 17.62 -4.02 -8.06
N GLN A 106 17.90 -2.87 -7.45
CA GLN A 106 19.15 -2.19 -7.71
C GLN A 106 20.29 -2.99 -7.10
N VAL A 107 21.40 -3.13 -7.82
CA VAL A 107 22.59 -3.83 -7.37
C VAL A 107 23.05 -3.28 -6.00
N ASN A 108 23.41 -4.18 -5.08
CA ASN A 108 23.84 -3.85 -3.71
C ASN A 108 22.81 -3.13 -2.83
N THR A 109 21.53 -3.10 -3.24
CA THR A 109 20.44 -2.59 -2.40
C THR A 109 19.60 -3.73 -1.84
N LYS A 110 18.88 -3.47 -0.74
CA LYS A 110 17.85 -4.37 -0.24
C LYS A 110 16.49 -3.87 -0.71
N PRO A 111 15.63 -4.73 -1.29
CA PRO A 111 14.28 -4.35 -1.66
C PRO A 111 13.54 -3.79 -0.43
N VAL A 112 12.96 -2.61 -0.58
CA VAL A 112 12.07 -2.03 0.44
C VAL A 112 10.69 -2.63 0.23
N PRO A 113 10.11 -3.35 1.21
CA PRO A 113 8.78 -3.90 1.06
C PRO A 113 7.77 -2.77 0.88
N LEU A 114 7.09 -2.76 -0.27
CA LEU A 114 6.02 -1.83 -0.57
C LEU A 114 4.71 -2.40 -0.06
N SER A 115 3.77 -1.52 0.28
CA SER A 115 2.41 -1.95 0.66
C SER A 115 1.51 -2.20 -0.54
N GLY A 116 2.12 -2.32 -1.73
CA GLY A 116 1.49 -2.57 -3.01
C GLY A 116 2.17 -1.80 -4.16
N ASN A 117 1.85 -2.15 -5.41
CA ASN A 117 2.45 -1.52 -6.59
C ASN A 117 1.47 -1.46 -7.79
N PRO A 118 0.87 -0.30 -8.11
CA PRO A 118 0.82 0.90 -7.27
C PRO A 118 -0.20 0.81 -6.14
N GLY A 119 -1.36 0.19 -6.38
CA GLY A 119 -2.46 0.13 -5.42
C GLY A 119 -2.09 -0.60 -4.14
N TYR A 120 -2.70 -0.23 -3.02
CA TYR A 120 -2.51 -0.96 -1.77
C TYR A 120 -2.99 -2.42 -1.88
N VAL A 121 -2.23 -3.32 -1.28
CA VAL A 121 -2.61 -4.73 -1.08
C VAL A 121 -3.20 -4.88 0.32
N ALA A 122 -4.37 -5.53 0.41
CA ALA A 122 -5.03 -5.76 1.68
C ALA A 122 -4.14 -6.56 2.64
N GLY A 123 -4.05 -6.11 3.89
CA GLY A 123 -3.28 -6.78 4.95
C GLY A 123 -1.82 -6.30 5.08
N LEU A 124 -1.34 -5.47 4.15
CA LEU A 124 -0.06 -4.79 4.28
C LEU A 124 -0.21 -3.48 5.09
N PRO A 125 0.85 -3.01 5.77
CA PRO A 125 0.76 -1.84 6.63
C PRO A 125 0.46 -0.57 5.84
N VAL A 126 -0.37 0.31 6.41
CA VAL A 126 -0.59 1.66 5.86
C VAL A 126 0.67 2.48 6.06
N ARG A 127 1.26 2.92 4.94
CA ARG A 127 2.46 3.76 4.94
C ARG A 127 2.14 5.18 5.38
N ALA A 128 2.91 5.70 6.33
CA ALA A 128 2.69 7.00 6.93
C ALA A 128 4.01 7.68 7.32
N GLY A 129 3.99 9.00 7.50
CA GLY A 129 5.17 9.77 7.84
C GLY A 129 4.88 11.23 8.19
N PHE A 130 5.95 12.00 8.33
CA PHE A 130 5.95 13.41 8.72
C PHE A 130 6.54 14.27 7.61
N LYS A 131 6.10 15.52 7.47
CA LYS A 131 6.67 16.43 6.49
C LYS A 131 7.41 17.58 7.17
N PRO A 132 8.75 17.59 7.18
CA PRO A 132 9.53 18.76 7.59
C PRO A 132 9.30 19.95 6.65
N GLN A 133 9.60 21.16 7.13
CA GLN A 133 9.28 22.41 6.41
C GLN A 133 9.93 22.56 5.01
N LYS A 134 10.91 21.73 4.62
CA LYS A 134 11.64 21.83 3.34
C LYS A 134 12.15 20.49 2.74
N SER A 135 11.52 19.36 3.05
CA SER A 135 11.96 18.05 2.52
C SER A 135 10.78 17.17 2.08
N GLY A 136 11.10 16.00 1.53
CA GLY A 136 10.14 14.90 1.36
C GLY A 136 9.62 14.37 2.69
N ILE A 137 8.73 13.39 2.62
CA ILE A 137 8.14 12.71 3.78
C ILE A 137 9.21 11.89 4.51
N ILE A 138 9.35 12.10 5.80
CA ILE A 138 10.19 11.25 6.65
C ILE A 138 9.34 10.09 7.15
N GLN A 139 9.81 8.87 6.91
CA GLN A 139 9.17 7.64 7.34
C GLN A 139 10.05 6.89 8.34
N SER A 140 9.41 6.16 9.26
CA SER A 140 10.12 5.16 10.07
C SER A 140 10.59 3.99 9.19
N THR A 141 11.80 3.50 9.45
CA THR A 141 12.32 2.26 8.83
C THR A 141 11.53 1.02 9.25
N ASN A 142 10.85 1.06 10.40
CA ASN A 142 9.86 0.07 10.79
C ASN A 142 8.52 0.36 10.09
N THR A 143 8.26 -0.33 8.98
CA THR A 143 7.04 -0.17 8.17
C THR A 143 5.76 -0.40 8.97
N TYR A 144 5.76 -1.36 9.89
CA TYR A 144 4.62 -1.65 10.78
C TYR A 144 4.47 -0.63 11.92
N GLY A 145 5.48 0.21 12.16
CA GLY A 145 5.45 1.27 13.16
C GLY A 145 4.97 2.63 12.64
N GLN A 146 4.74 2.77 11.33
CA GLN A 146 4.48 4.08 10.71
C GLN A 146 3.10 4.66 11.07
N LEU A 147 2.06 3.83 11.02
CA LEU A 147 0.73 4.16 11.52
C LEU A 147 0.24 3.02 12.39
N THR A 148 -0.09 3.34 13.63
CA THR A 148 -0.50 2.36 14.64
C THR A 148 -1.70 2.86 15.44
N ILE A 149 -2.39 1.93 16.09
CA ILE A 149 -3.38 2.21 17.12
C ILE A 149 -2.97 1.57 18.45
N LEU A 150 -3.71 1.92 19.51
CA LEU A 150 -3.57 1.29 20.83
C LEU A 150 -3.64 -0.24 20.70
N GLN A 151 -2.78 -0.97 21.41
CA GLN A 151 -2.88 -2.42 21.51
C GLN A 151 -3.59 -2.82 22.81
N SER A 152 -4.58 -3.71 22.72
CA SER A 152 -5.19 -4.32 23.91
C SER A 152 -4.23 -5.33 24.54
N THR A 153 -4.12 -5.30 25.87
CA THR A 153 -3.33 -6.26 26.65
C THR A 153 -4.22 -7.22 27.42
N SER A 154 -3.67 -8.36 27.84
CA SER A 154 -4.40 -9.37 28.64
C SER A 154 -4.97 -8.81 29.93
N ASN A 155 -4.23 -7.90 30.58
CA ASN A 155 -4.62 -7.27 31.84
C ASN A 155 -5.70 -6.19 31.65
N GLN A 156 -5.93 -5.78 30.40
CA GLN A 156 -6.89 -4.74 30.00
C GLN A 156 -6.73 -3.41 30.75
N ASP A 157 -5.58 -3.13 31.37
CA ASP A 157 -5.33 -1.89 32.10
C ASP A 157 -4.52 -0.93 31.22
N CYS A 158 -5.06 0.27 31.01
CA CYS A 158 -4.46 1.29 30.16
C CYS A 158 -3.08 1.78 30.63
N LEU A 159 -2.79 1.70 31.94
CA LEU A 159 -1.56 2.23 32.51
C LEU A 159 -0.54 1.13 32.85
N ALA A 160 -0.95 -0.15 32.82
CA ALA A 160 -0.11 -1.28 33.25
C ALA A 160 0.93 -1.73 32.20
N ALA A 161 0.69 -1.48 30.91
CA ALA A 161 1.58 -1.87 29.83
C ALA A 161 1.80 -0.69 28.89
N GLN A 162 2.99 -0.08 29.01
CA GLN A 162 3.38 1.05 28.18
C GLN A 162 3.93 0.55 26.84
N GLY A 163 3.52 1.19 25.74
CA GLY A 163 4.20 1.09 24.44
C GLY A 163 3.74 -0.03 23.49
N GLY A 164 2.77 -0.88 23.86
CA GLY A 164 2.17 -1.84 22.92
C GLY A 164 1.34 -1.13 21.85
N ARG A 165 1.67 -1.35 20.58
CA ARG A 165 1.03 -0.69 19.43
C ARG A 165 0.70 -1.72 18.36
N THR A 166 -0.48 -1.59 17.76
CA THR A 166 -0.92 -2.48 16.68
C THR A 166 -0.83 -1.74 15.35
N PRO A 167 -0.17 -2.32 14.32
CA PRO A 167 -0.08 -1.70 13.00
C PRO A 167 -1.47 -1.59 12.36
N VAL A 168 -1.70 -0.47 11.68
CA VAL A 168 -2.89 -0.31 10.84
C VAL A 168 -2.65 -0.99 9.50
N LEU A 169 -3.44 -2.02 9.19
CA LEU A 169 -3.33 -2.80 7.96
C LEU A 169 -4.40 -2.39 6.96
N PHE A 170 -4.01 -2.15 5.71
CA PHE A 170 -4.93 -1.68 4.68
C PHE A 170 -6.07 -2.67 4.46
N GLY A 171 -7.32 -2.17 4.48
CA GLY A 171 -8.52 -2.98 4.21
C GLY A 171 -9.07 -3.77 5.40
N TYR A 172 -8.47 -3.64 6.59
CA TYR A 172 -8.94 -4.30 7.81
C TYR A 172 -9.49 -3.27 8.78
N ASN A 173 -10.78 -3.38 9.09
CA ASN A 173 -11.38 -2.60 10.17
C ASN A 173 -10.90 -3.16 11.51
N MET A 174 -10.45 -2.27 12.40
CA MET A 174 -9.82 -2.65 13.66
C MET A 174 -10.48 -1.90 14.81
N ILE A 175 -10.62 -2.56 15.95
CA ILE A 175 -10.99 -1.92 17.20
C ILE A 175 -10.16 -2.53 18.32
N SER A 176 -9.64 -1.67 19.19
CA SER A 176 -8.87 -2.03 20.35
C SER A 176 -9.21 -1.11 21.51
N GLY A 177 -8.82 -1.53 22.71
CA GLY A 177 -9.05 -0.74 23.90
C GLY A 177 -8.51 -1.33 25.17
N CYS A 178 -8.62 -0.54 26.23
CA CYS A 178 -8.25 -0.88 27.59
C CYS A 178 -9.22 -0.18 28.55
N LYS A 179 -9.12 -0.54 29.83
CA LYS A 179 -9.90 0.01 30.93
C LYS A 179 -8.97 0.90 31.76
N LEU A 180 -9.38 2.15 31.94
CA LEU A 180 -8.72 3.10 32.81
C LEU A 180 -9.44 3.13 34.15
N ARG A 181 -8.73 2.83 35.24
CA ARG A 181 -9.24 3.01 36.60
C ARG A 181 -8.87 4.41 37.10
N ILE A 182 -9.86 5.15 37.58
CA ILE A 182 -9.71 6.51 38.08
C ILE A 182 -10.09 6.55 39.56
N THR A 183 -9.21 7.13 40.36
CA THR A 183 -9.38 7.38 41.80
C THR A 183 -9.43 8.89 42.08
N ALA A 184 -9.77 9.27 43.31
CA ALA A 184 -9.81 10.68 43.73
C ALA A 184 -8.44 11.40 43.66
N ALA A 185 -7.32 10.67 43.58
CA ALA A 185 -5.97 11.23 43.54
C ALA A 185 -5.51 11.67 42.14
N VAL A 186 -6.27 11.35 41.09
CA VAL A 186 -5.83 11.54 39.71
C VAL A 186 -5.96 13.01 39.30
N LYS A 187 -4.85 13.60 38.85
CA LYS A 187 -4.80 14.96 38.31
C LYS A 187 -5.16 14.96 36.82
N CYS A 188 -6.00 15.90 36.41
CA CYS A 188 -6.54 15.96 35.05
C CYS A 188 -5.45 16.13 33.98
N GLN A 189 -4.61 17.17 34.11
CA GLN A 189 -3.60 17.52 33.10
C GLN A 189 -2.61 16.38 32.78
N PRO A 190 -1.95 15.76 33.79
CA PRO A 190 -1.06 14.62 33.54
C PRO A 190 -1.79 13.42 32.93
N LEU A 191 -3.03 13.16 33.35
CA LEU A 191 -3.83 12.08 32.80
C LEU A 191 -4.18 12.33 31.32
N THR A 192 -4.57 13.56 30.97
CA THR A 192 -4.87 13.95 29.59
C THR A 192 -3.68 13.69 28.67
N GLN A 193 -2.48 14.10 29.07
CA GLN A 193 -1.27 13.84 28.28
C GLN A 193 -0.97 12.34 28.17
N ALA A 194 -1.02 11.60 29.28
CA ALA A 194 -0.77 10.15 29.28
C ALA A 194 -1.76 9.40 28.37
N LEU A 195 -3.04 9.80 28.34
CA LEU A 195 -4.04 9.19 27.48
C LEU A 195 -3.91 9.61 26.01
N LEU A 196 -3.47 10.84 25.72
CA LEU A 196 -3.12 11.24 24.36
C LEU A 196 -1.96 10.39 23.84
N ASP A 197 -0.90 10.23 24.64
CA ASP A 197 0.28 9.43 24.28
C ASP A 197 -0.09 7.95 24.13
N LEU A 198 -1.01 7.44 24.95
CA LEU A 198 -1.54 6.08 24.82
C LEU A 198 -2.31 5.87 23.51
N LEU A 199 -3.20 6.81 23.16
CA LEU A 199 -4.05 6.73 21.98
C LEU A 199 -3.24 6.94 20.69
N LYS A 200 -2.43 8.02 20.64
CA LYS A 200 -1.68 8.44 19.45
C LYS A 200 -0.30 7.80 19.34
N GLY A 201 0.28 7.32 20.44
CA GLY A 201 1.69 6.95 20.49
C GLY A 201 2.59 8.19 20.49
N GLN A 202 3.90 7.96 20.59
CA GLN A 202 4.91 9.02 20.66
C GLN A 202 5.10 9.77 19.34
N SER A 203 4.83 9.12 18.20
CA SER A 203 5.06 9.67 16.86
C SER A 203 3.87 9.39 15.96
N PHE A 204 2.75 10.09 16.19
CA PHE A 204 1.59 9.99 15.31
C PHE A 204 1.84 10.75 14.00
N PRO A 205 1.76 10.10 12.83
CA PRO A 205 2.13 10.70 11.55
C PRO A 205 1.20 11.85 11.13
N GLU A 206 1.68 12.67 10.21
CA GLU A 206 0.92 13.78 9.63
C GLU A 206 0.36 13.45 8.23
N TYR A 207 0.99 12.49 7.54
CA TYR A 207 0.64 12.11 6.18
C TYR A 207 0.56 10.59 6.03
N VAL A 208 -0.30 10.14 5.13
CA VAL A 208 -0.43 8.75 4.67
C VAL A 208 -0.20 8.70 3.17
N ALA A 209 0.49 7.68 2.67
CA ALA A 209 0.70 7.54 1.24
C ALA A 209 -0.62 7.26 0.50
N SER A 210 -0.80 7.84 -0.68
CA SER A 210 -1.99 7.58 -1.51
C SER A 210 -1.94 6.17 -2.10
N PHE A 211 -0.74 5.66 -2.40
CA PHE A 211 -0.49 4.36 -3.02
C PHE A 211 0.51 3.53 -2.20
N GLY A 212 0.47 2.20 -2.37
CA GLY A 212 1.40 1.29 -1.70
C GLY A 212 2.87 1.55 -2.05
N ASN A 213 3.12 2.12 -3.24
CA ASN A 213 4.44 2.44 -3.78
C ASN A 213 4.80 3.94 -3.80
N SER A 214 4.01 4.82 -3.16
CA SER A 214 4.29 6.27 -3.18
C SER A 214 5.71 6.57 -2.66
N GLN A 215 6.50 7.28 -3.45
CA GLN A 215 7.85 7.67 -3.06
C GLN A 215 7.79 8.81 -2.05
N ALA A 216 8.72 8.82 -1.10
CA ALA A 216 8.74 9.79 -0.01
C ALA A 216 9.05 11.22 -0.51
N GLU A 217 9.80 11.31 -1.61
CA GLU A 217 10.21 12.53 -2.29
C GLU A 217 9.03 13.18 -3.03
N ASN A 218 8.05 12.38 -3.47
CA ASN A 218 6.85 12.89 -4.15
C ASN A 218 5.73 13.20 -3.16
N VAL A 219 5.83 14.34 -2.46
CA VAL A 219 4.85 14.78 -1.46
C VAL A 219 3.41 14.87 -2.00
N HIS A 220 3.22 15.10 -3.30
CA HIS A 220 1.88 15.17 -3.90
C HIS A 220 1.15 13.82 -3.94
N ASP A 221 1.88 12.71 -3.78
CA ASP A 221 1.31 11.38 -3.65
C ASP A 221 0.91 11.05 -2.20
N TRP A 222 0.98 12.01 -1.28
CA TRP A 222 0.65 11.83 0.13
C TRP A 222 -0.57 12.63 0.55
N VAL A 223 -1.41 12.00 1.36
CA VAL A 223 -2.66 12.54 1.88
C VAL A 223 -2.41 13.02 3.32
N PRO A 224 -2.69 14.29 3.66
CA PRO A 224 -2.60 14.76 5.03
C PRO A 224 -3.67 14.11 5.89
N ILE A 225 -3.33 13.80 7.14
CA ILE A 225 -4.29 13.33 8.14
C ILE A 225 -5.00 14.56 8.72
N ILE A 226 -6.33 14.59 8.59
CA ILE A 226 -7.17 15.66 9.13
C ILE A 226 -7.47 15.31 10.59
N HIS A 227 -6.96 16.10 11.52
CA HIS A 227 -7.20 15.92 12.95
C HIS A 227 -8.48 16.64 13.39
N LEU A 228 -9.41 15.90 13.98
CA LEU A 228 -10.66 16.42 14.53
C LEU A 228 -10.69 16.18 16.04
N GLN A 229 -11.27 17.13 16.78
CA GLN A 229 -11.48 17.01 18.22
C GLN A 229 -12.95 17.23 18.56
N ASN A 230 -13.59 16.21 19.12
CA ASN A 230 -14.96 16.28 19.61
C ASN A 230 -14.91 16.49 21.12
N SER A 231 -15.26 17.71 21.54
CA SER A 231 -15.06 18.19 22.90
C SER A 231 -16.31 18.88 23.47
N GLU A 232 -16.64 18.56 24.72
CA GLU A 232 -17.65 19.28 25.53
C GLU A 232 -17.02 20.44 26.32
N GLN A 233 -17.72 21.56 26.51
CA GLN A 233 -17.18 22.67 27.31
C GLN A 233 -17.10 22.30 28.80
N SER A 234 -15.91 21.97 29.31
CA SER A 234 -15.71 21.64 30.72
C SER A 234 -14.26 21.85 31.19
N PRO A 235 -14.03 22.08 32.50
CA PRO A 235 -12.70 22.41 33.03
C PRO A 235 -11.72 21.23 33.08
N CYS A 236 -12.21 19.99 32.97
CA CYS A 236 -11.36 18.80 32.93
C CYS A 236 -11.88 17.79 31.92
N GLN A 237 -11.15 17.66 30.82
CA GLN A 237 -11.44 16.75 29.72
C GLN A 237 -10.31 15.78 29.51
N ILE A 238 -10.68 14.51 29.41
CA ILE A 238 -9.73 13.43 29.12
C ILE A 238 -10.11 12.78 27.79
N PRO A 239 -9.14 12.48 26.91
CA PRO A 239 -9.43 11.77 25.67
C PRO A 239 -9.74 10.31 26.00
N VAL A 240 -10.81 9.80 25.38
CA VAL A 240 -11.31 8.45 25.62
C VAL A 240 -11.33 7.61 24.35
N SER A 241 -11.34 8.24 23.17
CA SER A 241 -11.18 7.50 21.93
C SER A 241 -10.35 8.22 20.88
N LEU A 242 -9.70 7.41 20.03
CA LEU A 242 -9.09 7.83 18.78
C LEU A 242 -9.64 6.98 17.64
N GLU A 243 -10.38 7.63 16.75
CA GLU A 243 -11.05 7.00 15.61
C GLU A 243 -10.38 7.47 14.32
N ILE A 244 -9.82 6.55 13.56
CA ILE A 244 -9.18 6.82 12.28
C ILE A 244 -10.10 6.33 11.16
N GLU A 245 -10.56 7.22 10.30
CA GLU A 245 -11.31 6.87 9.10
C GLU A 245 -10.40 6.99 7.88
N VAL A 246 -10.23 5.91 7.14
CA VAL A 246 -9.46 5.86 5.89
C VAL A 246 -10.43 5.66 4.73
N LYS A 247 -10.63 6.71 3.93
CA LYS A 247 -11.41 6.62 2.69
C LYS A 247 -10.49 6.29 1.53
N TRP A 248 -10.84 5.27 0.76
CA TRP A 248 -10.06 4.80 -0.36
C TRP A 248 -10.95 4.54 -1.58
N THR A 249 -10.35 4.48 -2.76
CA THR A 249 -11.06 4.30 -4.02
C THR A 249 -10.26 3.42 -4.98
N LYS A 250 -10.95 2.79 -5.92
CA LYS A 250 -10.40 2.06 -7.05
C LYS A 250 -10.03 3.03 -8.16
N TYR A 251 -8.74 3.14 -8.43
CA TYR A 251 -8.17 4.02 -9.43
C TYR A 251 -7.59 3.23 -10.61
N GLY A 252 -7.80 3.69 -11.84
CA GLY A 252 -7.18 3.10 -13.04
C GLY A 252 -8.15 2.28 -13.88
N SER A 253 -7.66 1.21 -14.50
CA SER A 253 -8.41 0.44 -15.50
C SER A 253 -9.53 -0.41 -14.89
N LEU A 254 -10.58 -0.69 -15.67
CA LEU A 254 -11.69 -1.58 -15.27
C LEU A 254 -11.20 -3.01 -14.96
N VAL A 255 -10.22 -3.51 -15.72
CA VAL A 255 -9.70 -4.87 -15.62
C VAL A 255 -8.70 -5.05 -14.46
N ASN A 256 -8.06 -3.96 -14.02
CA ASN A 256 -7.06 -3.98 -12.95
C ASN A 256 -7.09 -2.67 -12.15
N PRO A 257 -8.15 -2.44 -11.34
CA PRO A 257 -8.25 -1.25 -10.50
C PRO A 257 -7.24 -1.31 -9.35
N GLN A 258 -6.66 -0.16 -9.02
CA GLN A 258 -5.63 0.00 -8.00
C GLN A 258 -6.21 0.73 -6.80
N ALA A 259 -6.08 0.16 -5.59
CA ALA A 259 -6.59 0.78 -4.38
C ALA A 259 -5.75 2.01 -4.00
N ARG A 260 -6.40 3.17 -3.89
CA ARG A 260 -5.79 4.46 -3.57
C ARG A 260 -6.45 5.09 -2.35
N ILE A 261 -5.68 5.46 -1.34
CA ILE A 261 -6.17 6.27 -0.22
C ILE A 261 -6.35 7.71 -0.69
N VAL A 262 -7.48 8.33 -0.36
CA VAL A 262 -7.81 9.69 -0.81
C VAL A 262 -8.07 10.66 0.34
N ASN A 263 -8.49 10.16 1.50
CA ASN A 263 -8.75 10.98 2.68
C ASN A 263 -8.51 10.16 3.93
N VAL A 264 -7.86 10.75 4.92
CA VAL A 264 -7.68 10.17 6.25
C VAL A 264 -8.10 11.21 7.28
N THR A 265 -8.99 10.82 8.18
CA THR A 265 -9.38 11.62 9.34
C THR A 265 -8.99 10.90 10.63
N ALA A 266 -8.57 11.65 11.64
CA ALA A 266 -8.24 11.15 12.96
C ALA A 266 -9.00 11.97 13.99
N THR A 267 -10.09 11.42 14.51
CA THR A 267 -11.00 12.07 15.45
C THR A 267 -10.67 11.64 16.87
N THR A 268 -10.37 12.61 17.73
CA THR A 268 -10.19 12.38 19.17
C THR A 268 -11.45 12.80 19.90
N THR A 269 -12.08 11.87 20.61
CA THR A 269 -13.25 12.15 21.45
C THR A 269 -12.82 12.30 22.89
N THR A 270 -13.29 13.35 23.56
CA THR A 270 -13.03 13.59 24.98
C THR A 270 -14.30 13.40 25.82
N THR A 271 -14.12 13.11 27.10
CA THR A 271 -15.22 13.11 28.09
C THR A 271 -14.85 14.02 29.25
N THR A 272 -15.85 14.64 29.88
CA THR A 272 -15.65 15.35 31.13
C THR A 272 -15.37 14.38 32.28
N LEU A 273 -14.26 14.61 32.98
CA LEU A 273 -13.94 13.88 34.21
C LEU A 273 -14.44 14.65 35.42
N LYS A 274 -15.43 14.07 36.12
CA LYS A 274 -15.91 14.59 37.42
C LYS A 274 -15.01 14.05 38.53
N GLN A 275 -14.69 14.89 39.52
CA GLN A 275 -13.95 14.46 40.71
C GLN A 275 -14.74 13.39 41.47
N LEU A 276 -14.04 12.33 41.88
CA LEU A 276 -14.63 11.27 42.70
C LEU A 276 -14.43 11.57 44.19
N PRO A 277 -15.40 11.21 45.06
CA PRO A 277 -15.20 11.17 46.49
C PRO A 277 -14.04 10.25 46.88
N SER A 278 -13.36 10.56 47.99
CA SER A 278 -12.28 9.72 48.51
C SER A 278 -12.75 8.28 48.76
N GLY A 279 -11.96 7.29 48.35
CA GLY A 279 -12.30 5.86 48.44
C GLY A 279 -13.23 5.32 47.34
N ARG A 280 -13.71 6.15 46.40
CA ARG A 280 -14.44 5.65 45.21
C ARG A 280 -13.53 5.52 44.01
N GLU A 281 -13.85 4.54 43.17
CA GLU A 281 -13.21 4.30 41.89
C GLU A 281 -14.23 4.31 40.74
N ARG A 282 -13.81 4.78 39.57
CA ARG A 282 -14.56 4.69 38.32
C ARG A 282 -13.69 4.07 37.25
N THR A 283 -14.26 3.15 36.47
CA THR A 283 -13.60 2.60 35.29
C THR A 283 -14.17 3.25 34.03
N ILE A 284 -13.29 3.70 33.14
CA ILE A 284 -13.65 4.29 31.84
C ILE A 284 -12.97 3.47 30.73
N PRO A 285 -13.71 3.04 29.68
CA PRO A 285 -13.11 2.39 28.54
C PRO A 285 -12.36 3.44 27.69
N ILE A 286 -11.13 3.10 27.29
CA ILE A 286 -10.34 3.87 26.33
C ILE A 286 -10.25 3.04 25.06
N LEU A 287 -10.63 3.62 23.92
CA LEU A 287 -10.82 2.90 22.67
C LEU A 287 -9.99 3.50 21.54
N SER A 288 -9.54 2.67 20.62
CA SER A 288 -9.04 3.13 19.34
C SER A 288 -9.64 2.27 18.23
N SER A 289 -10.00 2.89 17.13
CA SER A 289 -10.59 2.18 16.00
C SER A 289 -10.08 2.71 14.67
N VAL A 290 -10.07 1.82 13.68
CA VAL A 290 -9.79 2.15 12.29
C VAL A 290 -10.92 1.60 11.43
N VAL A 291 -11.45 2.44 10.55
CA VAL A 291 -12.46 2.05 9.56
C VAL A 291 -11.95 2.40 8.17
N PHE A 292 -11.99 1.42 7.27
CA PHE A 292 -11.74 1.61 5.85
C PHE A 292 -13.06 1.68 5.11
N THR A 293 -13.27 2.78 4.38
CA THR A 293 -14.49 3.02 3.60
C THR A 293 -14.14 3.09 2.12
N ASP A 294 -14.68 2.15 1.33
CA ASP A 294 -14.60 2.19 -0.13
C ASP A 294 -15.57 3.25 -0.66
N ILE A 295 -15.04 4.31 -1.27
CA ILE A 295 -15.81 5.39 -1.89
C ILE A 295 -15.75 5.34 -3.43
N SER A 296 -15.39 4.20 -4.00
CA SER A 296 -15.35 4.00 -5.45
C SER A 296 -16.71 4.21 -6.09
N SER A 297 -16.73 4.99 -7.16
CA SER A 297 -17.88 5.01 -8.07
C SER A 297 -17.94 3.71 -8.87
N PRO A 298 -19.14 3.30 -9.33
CA PRO A 298 -19.27 2.20 -10.29
C PRO A 298 -18.36 2.45 -11.49
N ALA A 299 -17.66 1.41 -11.93
CA ALA A 299 -16.75 1.54 -13.05
C ALA A 299 -17.54 1.53 -14.36
N GLU A 300 -17.40 2.58 -15.15
CA GLU A 300 -18.05 2.70 -16.46
C GLU A 300 -17.08 2.27 -17.58
N PRO A 301 -17.53 1.44 -18.54
CA PRO A 301 -16.71 1.11 -19.70
C PRO A 301 -16.59 2.33 -20.62
N GLY A 302 -15.38 2.84 -20.78
CA GLY A 302 -15.12 3.97 -21.65
C GLY A 302 -13.70 4.49 -21.52
N TYR A 303 -13.31 5.35 -22.45
CA TYR A 303 -12.09 6.13 -22.31
C TYR A 303 -12.36 7.32 -21.40
N LYS A 304 -11.47 7.58 -20.45
CA LYS A 304 -11.53 8.82 -19.66
C LYS A 304 -11.49 10.00 -20.63
N ALA A 305 -12.36 10.98 -20.42
CA ALA A 305 -12.36 12.19 -21.22
C ALA A 305 -10.96 12.82 -21.21
N TRP A 306 -10.54 13.34 -22.37
CA TRP A 306 -9.27 14.06 -22.48
C TRP A 306 -9.30 15.24 -21.50
N PRO A 307 -8.24 15.42 -20.67
CA PRO A 307 -8.21 16.51 -19.71
C PRO A 307 -8.28 17.85 -20.46
N THR A 308 -9.11 18.76 -19.98
CA THR A 308 -9.20 20.11 -20.54
C THR A 308 -7.93 20.87 -20.16
N ILE A 309 -7.03 21.08 -21.13
CA ILE A 309 -5.80 21.86 -20.90
C ILE A 309 -6.18 23.35 -20.92
N ASN A 310 -6.41 23.92 -19.74
CA ASN A 310 -6.54 25.36 -19.57
C ASN A 310 -5.15 26.00 -19.50
N ALA A 311 -4.44 26.05 -20.62
CA ALA A 311 -3.18 26.77 -20.74
C ALA A 311 -3.45 28.25 -21.08
N LYS A 312 -3.06 29.17 -20.18
CA LYS A 312 -2.90 30.58 -20.52
C LYS A 312 -1.48 30.76 -21.02
N LEU A 313 -1.31 30.88 -22.34
CA LEU A 313 -0.02 31.16 -22.93
C LEU A 313 0.30 32.66 -22.84
N PRO A 314 1.56 33.05 -22.59
CA PRO A 314 2.03 34.42 -22.75
C PRO A 314 1.76 34.97 -24.15
N PHE A 315 1.69 36.30 -24.28
CA PHE A 315 1.34 36.96 -25.54
C PHE A 315 2.37 36.72 -26.67
N ASP A 316 3.60 36.34 -26.31
CA ASP A 316 4.76 36.18 -27.17
C ASP A 316 5.16 34.71 -27.39
N PHE A 317 4.35 33.74 -26.95
CA PHE A 317 4.66 32.31 -27.04
C PHE A 317 5.04 31.83 -28.46
N PHE A 318 4.53 32.50 -29.50
CA PHE A 318 4.82 32.18 -30.89
C PHE A 318 5.79 33.16 -31.57
N PHE A 319 6.41 34.10 -30.87
CA PHE A 319 7.34 35.04 -31.48
C PHE A 319 8.70 34.37 -31.78
N PRO A 320 9.29 34.49 -33.00
CA PRO A 320 8.85 35.20 -34.21
C PRO A 320 8.31 34.25 -35.31
N PHE A 321 7.71 33.11 -34.94
CA PHE A 321 7.36 32.02 -35.85
C PHE A 321 5.98 32.18 -36.54
N VAL A 322 5.36 33.36 -36.45
CA VAL A 322 4.14 33.78 -37.18
C VAL A 322 4.40 35.05 -37.97
#